data_AF-A0ABD0PQY8-F1
#
_entry.id   AF-A0ABD0PQY8-F1
#
_cell.length_a   1.000
_cell.length_b   1.000
_cell.length_c   1.000
_cell.angle_alpha   90.00
_cell.angle_beta   90.00
_cell.angle_gamma   90.00
#
_symmetry.space_group_name_H-M   'P 1'
#
loop_
_entity.id
_entity.type
_entity.pdbx_description
1 polymer ?
#
loop_
_entity_poly.entity_id
_entity_poly.type
_entity_poly.pdbx_seq_one_letter_code
_entity_poly.pdbx_strand_id
1 'polypeptide(L)'
;MAGIPKSFAHVLTGFLITVISGLRASSLQQVFVKDIVAVYGENGSLDLNSINSLLETIVQDKLDPNIPLHAQCVSGEDILMHYGLQNLSHLTVEHLVTVCPALLNQAVLPPCSNEPTAHSDPDVR
;
A
#
# COMPACT_ATOMS: atom_id res chain seq x y z
N MET A 1 7.39 36.97 37.74
CA MET A 1 6.94 36.14 36.60
C MET A 1 8.16 35.65 35.84
N ALA A 2 8.46 34.35 35.84
CA ALA A 2 9.56 33.80 35.06
C ALA A 2 9.08 33.55 33.61
N GLY A 3 9.67 34.25 32.65
CA GLY A 3 9.36 34.10 31.23
C GLY A 3 9.92 32.79 30.68
N ILE A 4 9.16 32.12 29.82
CA ILE A 4 9.58 30.92 29.11
C ILE A 4 10.81 31.29 28.25
N PRO A 5 11.94 30.55 28.36
CA PRO A 5 13.13 30.85 27.57
C PRO A 5 12.82 30.69 26.07
N LYS A 6 13.22 31.68 25.25
CA LYS A 6 12.97 31.70 23.79
C LYS A 6 13.32 30.39 23.08
N SER A 7 14.39 29.72 23.51
CA SER A 7 14.80 28.41 22.98
C SER A 7 13.74 27.32 23.19
N PHE A 8 13.10 27.29 24.36
CA PHE A 8 12.02 26.33 24.65
C PHE A 8 10.78 26.60 23.79
N ALA A 9 10.46 27.87 23.52
CA ALA A 9 9.35 28.23 22.64
C ALA A 9 9.58 27.74 21.19
N HIS A 10 10.81 27.85 20.67
CA HIS A 10 11.13 27.35 19.33
C HIS A 10 11.08 25.81 19.24
N VAL A 11 11.60 25.11 20.25
CA VAL A 11 11.55 23.64 20.31
C VAL A 11 10.10 23.16 20.39
N LEU A 12 9.28 23.78 21.25
CA LEU A 12 7.86 23.46 21.37
C LEU A 12 7.10 23.74 20.06
N THR A 13 7.41 24.86 19.40
CA THR A 13 6.78 25.21 18.12
C THR A 13 7.17 24.20 17.03
N GLY A 14 8.45 23.83 16.92
CA GLY A 14 8.91 22.82 15.98
C GLY A 14 8.24 21.46 16.23
N PHE A 15 8.20 21.02 17.49
CA PHE A 15 7.54 19.78 17.88
C PHE A 15 6.05 19.79 17.53
N LEU A 16 5.33 20.87 17.83
CA LEU A 16 3.91 21.02 17.50
C LEU A 16 3.68 20.96 15.98
N ILE A 17 4.53 21.60 15.16
CA ILE A 17 4.41 21.54 13.70
C ILE A 17 4.58 20.10 13.19
N THR A 18 5.55 19.35 13.73
CA THR A 18 5.77 17.95 13.35
C THR A 18 4.57 17.08 13.74
N VAL A 19 4.04 17.25 14.95
CA VAL A 19 2.86 16.49 15.42
C VAL A 19 1.62 16.80 14.58
N ILE A 20 1.35 18.09 14.30
CA ILE A 20 0.19 18.50 13.49
C ILE A 20 0.30 17.95 12.06
N SER A 21 1.51 17.94 11.49
CA SER A 21 1.75 17.38 10.15
C SER A 21 1.52 15.87 10.12
N GLY A 22 1.97 15.14 11.14
CA GLY A 22 1.73 13.70 11.29
C GLY A 22 0.24 13.35 11.46
N LEU A 23 -0.51 14.14 12.25
CA LEU A 23 -1.96 13.98 12.39
C LEU A 23 -2.69 14.19 11.06
N ARG A 24 -2.31 15.22 10.30
CA ARG A 24 -2.91 15.49 8.98
C ARG A 24 -2.65 14.35 7.99
N ALA A 25 -1.42 13.85 7.93
CA ALA A 25 -1.08 12.71 7.07
C ALA A 25 -1.93 11.47 7.41
N SER A 26 -2.10 11.18 8.70
CA SER A 26 -2.93 10.06 9.18
C SER A 26 -4.40 10.23 8.79
N SER A 27 -4.94 11.46 8.90
CA SER A 27 -6.34 11.75 8.51
C SER A 27 -6.58 11.59 7.02
N LEU A 28 -5.62 11.99 6.19
CA LEU A 28 -5.73 11.90 4.74
C LEU A 28 -5.61 10.44 4.27
N GLN A 29 -4.70 9.68 4.87
CA GLN A 29 -4.55 8.24 4.62
C GLN A 29 -5.85 7.47 4.92
N GLN A 30 -6.52 7.81 6.02
CA GLN A 30 -7.83 7.25 6.38
C GLN A 30 -8.90 7.53 5.31
N VAL A 31 -8.94 8.74 4.75
CA VAL A 31 -9.90 9.10 3.69
C VAL A 31 -9.66 8.24 2.44
N PHE A 32 -8.42 8.19 1.94
CA PHE A 32 -8.10 7.41 0.75
C PHE A 32 -8.38 5.92 0.90
N VAL A 33 -8.00 5.34 2.04
CA VAL A 33 -8.25 3.92 2.30
C VAL A 33 -9.75 3.63 2.37
N LYS A 34 -10.53 4.55 2.96
CA LYS A 34 -11.99 4.40 3.01
C LYS A 34 -12.64 4.51 1.63
N ASP A 35 -12.10 5.34 0.75
CA ASP A 35 -12.56 5.42 -0.64
C ASP A 35 -12.26 4.12 -1.39
N ILE A 36 -11.09 3.49 -1.18
CA ILE A 36 -10.76 2.18 -1.76
C ILE A 36 -11.77 1.11 -1.29
N VAL A 37 -12.06 1.05 0.01
CA VAL A 37 -13.06 0.13 0.56
C VAL A 37 -14.45 0.40 -0.02
N ALA A 38 -14.80 1.67 -0.26
CA ALA A 38 -16.10 2.04 -0.83
C ALA A 38 -16.25 1.65 -2.31
N VAL A 39 -15.14 1.60 -3.06
CA VAL A 39 -15.15 1.27 -4.49
C VAL A 39 -14.99 -0.24 -4.74
N TYR A 40 -14.08 -0.89 -4.03
CA TYR A 40 -13.71 -2.30 -4.28
C TYR A 40 -14.24 -3.27 -3.23
N GLY A 41 -14.64 -2.78 -2.06
CA GLY A 41 -15.09 -3.61 -0.95
C GLY A 41 -16.60 -3.83 -0.92
N GLU A 42 -17.00 -4.89 -0.22
CA GLU A 42 -18.40 -5.15 0.16
C GLU A 42 -18.51 -5.15 1.69
N ASN A 43 -19.63 -4.62 2.20
CA ASN A 43 -19.93 -4.55 3.63
C ASN A 43 -18.84 -3.87 4.48
N GLY A 44 -18.12 -2.90 3.89
CA GLY A 44 -17.06 -2.16 4.59
C GLY A 44 -15.75 -2.93 4.73
N SER A 45 -15.55 -3.99 3.94
CA SER A 45 -14.32 -4.78 3.91
C SER A 45 -13.95 -5.21 2.50
N LEU A 46 -12.68 -5.57 2.27
CA LEU A 46 -12.27 -6.24 1.04
C LEU A 46 -12.00 -7.71 1.32
N ASP A 47 -12.47 -8.58 0.43
CA ASP A 47 -12.02 -9.96 0.37
C ASP A 47 -10.86 -10.12 -0.63
N LEU A 48 -10.34 -11.33 -0.77
CA LEU A 48 -9.22 -11.60 -1.67
C LEU A 48 -9.54 -11.30 -3.14
N ASN A 49 -10.78 -11.54 -3.55
CA ASN A 49 -11.19 -11.29 -4.93
C ASN A 49 -11.20 -9.79 -5.25
N SER A 50 -11.75 -8.97 -4.34
CA SER A 50 -11.71 -7.52 -4.41
C SER A 50 -10.29 -6.95 -4.46
N ILE A 51 -9.35 -7.54 -3.71
CA ILE A 51 -7.93 -7.14 -3.74
C ILE A 51 -7.32 -7.44 -5.10
N ASN A 52 -7.60 -8.61 -5.67
CA ASN A 52 -7.10 -8.99 -6.99
C ASN A 52 -7.67 -8.07 -8.09
N SER A 53 -8.95 -7.71 -8.02
CA SER A 53 -9.54 -6.72 -8.94
C SER A 53 -8.94 -5.33 -8.79
N LEU A 54 -8.64 -4.90 -7.56
CA LEU A 54 -7.91 -3.65 -7.29
C LEU A 54 -6.51 -3.68 -7.92
N LEU A 55 -5.77 -4.77 -7.71
CA LEU A 55 -4.43 -4.98 -8.30
C LEU A 55 -4.48 -4.96 -9.83
N GLU A 56 -5.48 -5.61 -10.43
CA GLU A 56 -5.66 -5.59 -11.89
C GLU A 56 -5.90 -4.18 -12.41
N THR A 57 -6.77 -3.40 -11.76
CA THR A 57 -7.04 -2.00 -12.15
C THR A 57 -5.79 -1.14 -12.06
N ILE A 58 -4.96 -1.37 -11.04
CA ILE A 58 -3.70 -0.67 -10.84
C ILE A 58 -2.69 -0.97 -11.96
N VAL A 59 -2.57 -2.24 -12.36
CA VAL A 59 -1.57 -2.68 -13.34
C VAL A 59 -1.95 -2.32 -14.79
N GLN A 60 -3.25 -2.35 -15.12
CA GLN A 60 -3.72 -2.07 -16.50
C GLN A 60 -3.42 -0.63 -16.98
N ASP A 61 -3.32 0.35 -16.09
CA ASP A 61 -3.08 1.77 -16.44
C ASP A 61 -1.63 2.07 -16.89
N LYS A 62 -0.69 1.12 -16.73
CA LYS A 62 0.76 1.36 -16.91
C LYS A 62 1.45 0.51 -17.98
N LEU A 63 0.71 -0.17 -18.87
CA LEU A 63 1.30 -0.94 -19.96
C LEU A 63 1.87 -0.03 -21.07
N ASP A 64 3.04 0.58 -20.82
CA ASP A 64 3.98 0.91 -21.89
C ASP A 64 4.81 -0.34 -22.17
N PRO A 65 4.65 -1.00 -23.35
CA PRO A 65 5.33 -2.24 -23.67
C PRO A 65 6.86 -2.10 -23.81
N ASN A 66 7.39 -0.88 -23.75
CA ASN A 66 8.82 -0.60 -23.95
C ASN A 66 9.61 -0.44 -22.63
N ILE A 67 8.96 -0.51 -21.47
CA ILE A 67 9.65 -0.38 -20.18
C ILE A 67 10.17 -1.76 -19.74
N PRO A 68 11.49 -1.92 -19.49
CA PRO A 68 12.04 -3.17 -18.97
C PRO A 68 11.35 -3.59 -17.67
N LEU A 69 10.75 -4.78 -17.69
CA LEU A 69 10.05 -5.34 -16.55
C LEU A 69 11.06 -5.87 -15.53
N HIS A 70 11.35 -5.06 -14.51
CA HIS A 70 12.20 -5.45 -13.37
C HIS A 70 11.42 -5.55 -12.06
N ALA A 71 10.08 -5.44 -12.11
CA ALA A 71 9.23 -5.53 -10.93
C ALA A 71 8.86 -7.00 -10.64
N GLN A 72 9.13 -7.45 -9.41
CA GLN A 72 8.52 -8.69 -8.89
C GLN A 72 7.06 -8.39 -8.59
N CYS A 73 6.19 -8.87 -9.47
CA CYS A 73 4.76 -8.83 -9.25
C CYS A 73 4.40 -9.92 -8.28
N VAL A 74 3.83 -9.50 -7.15
CA VAL A 74 3.38 -10.39 -6.09
C VAL A 74 1.86 -10.34 -6.09
N SER A 75 1.25 -11.52 -6.00
CA SER A 75 -0.19 -11.65 -5.97
C SER A 75 -0.79 -11.13 -4.66
N GLY A 76 -2.12 -10.97 -4.64
CA GLY A 76 -2.83 -10.56 -3.42
C GLY A 76 -2.53 -11.50 -2.25
N GLU A 77 -2.51 -12.81 -2.48
CA GLU A 77 -2.19 -13.81 -1.45
C GLU A 77 -0.76 -13.70 -0.92
N ASP A 78 0.22 -13.44 -1.78
CA ASP A 78 1.62 -13.25 -1.35
C ASP A 78 1.78 -11.97 -0.52
N ILE A 79 1.07 -10.91 -0.91
CA ILE A 79 1.01 -9.66 -0.12
C ILE A 79 0.39 -9.97 1.25
N LEU A 80 -0.77 -10.62 1.32
CA LEU A 80 -1.41 -10.93 2.60
C LEU A 80 -0.55 -11.84 3.47
N MET A 81 0.13 -12.83 2.88
CA MET A 81 1.08 -13.68 3.59
C MET A 81 2.25 -12.88 4.16
N HIS A 82 2.81 -11.95 3.39
CA HIS A 82 3.92 -11.09 3.84
C HIS A 82 3.56 -10.24 5.06
N TYR A 83 2.30 -9.78 5.15
CA TYR A 83 1.79 -9.00 6.28
C TYR A 83 1.14 -9.83 7.40
N GLY A 84 1.14 -11.17 7.30
CA GLY A 84 0.53 -12.06 8.30
C GLY A 84 -1.00 -12.02 8.33
N LEU A 85 -1.63 -11.64 7.20
CA LEU A 85 -3.08 -11.47 7.03
C LEU A 85 -3.72 -12.59 6.22
N GLN A 86 -2.98 -13.66 5.88
CA GLN A 86 -3.46 -14.75 5.03
C GLN A 86 -4.67 -15.52 5.59
N ASN A 87 -4.89 -15.45 6.90
CA ASN A 87 -6.01 -16.12 7.57
C ASN A 87 -7.26 -15.23 7.66
N LEU A 88 -7.20 -13.97 7.19
CA LEU A 88 -8.33 -13.06 7.21
C LEU A 88 -9.11 -13.21 5.90
N SER A 89 -10.40 -13.52 6.02
CA SER A 89 -11.30 -13.50 4.88
C SER A 89 -11.73 -12.09 4.49
N HIS A 90 -11.65 -11.14 5.44
CA HIS A 90 -12.07 -9.75 5.25
C HIS A 90 -11.04 -8.78 5.83
N LEU A 91 -10.63 -7.81 5.02
CA LEU A 91 -9.72 -6.74 5.40
C LEU A 91 -10.50 -5.46 5.66
N THR A 92 -10.37 -4.94 6.88
CA THR A 92 -10.92 -3.63 7.26
C THR A 92 -9.96 -2.50 6.88
N VAL A 93 -10.39 -1.26 7.05
CA VAL A 93 -9.58 -0.04 6.85
C VAL A 93 -8.21 -0.12 7.56
N GLU A 94 -8.15 -0.65 8.79
CA GLU A 94 -6.90 -0.75 9.56
C GLU A 94 -5.89 -1.72 8.92
N HIS A 95 -6.39 -2.86 8.43
CA HIS A 95 -5.58 -3.82 7.70
C HIS A 95 -5.11 -3.23 6.37
N LEU A 96 -6.01 -2.52 5.67
CA LEU A 96 -5.71 -1.93 4.37
C LEU A 96 -4.69 -0.80 4.47
N VAL A 97 -4.73 0.02 5.53
CA VAL A 97 -3.69 0.99 5.88
C VAL A 97 -2.29 0.35 5.94
N THR A 98 -2.21 -0.89 6.41
CA THR A 98 -0.96 -1.64 6.59
C THR A 98 -0.42 -2.20 5.27
N VAL A 99 -1.31 -2.73 4.41
CA VAL A 99 -0.92 -3.34 3.12
C VAL A 99 -0.85 -2.34 1.96
N CYS A 100 -1.44 -1.15 2.10
CA CYS A 100 -1.51 -0.12 1.06
C CYS A 100 -0.14 0.22 0.44
N PRO A 101 0.98 0.32 1.20
CA PRO A 101 2.30 0.54 0.59
C PRO A 101 2.70 -0.55 -0.41
N ALA A 102 2.39 -1.83 -0.14
CA ALA A 102 2.67 -2.92 -1.08
C ALA A 102 1.78 -2.87 -2.32
N LEU A 103 0.49 -2.54 -2.15
CA LEU A 103 -0.44 -2.33 -3.27
C LEU A 103 0.00 -1.15 -4.15
N LEU A 104 0.42 -0.04 -3.55
CA LEU A 104 0.95 1.13 -4.27
C LEU A 104 2.29 0.85 -4.92
N ASN A 105 3.11 -0.04 -4.34
CA ASN A 105 4.37 -0.44 -4.97
C ASN A 105 4.10 -1.15 -6.31
N GLN A 106 3.02 -1.94 -6.41
CA GLN A 106 2.55 -2.51 -7.68
C GLN A 106 2.06 -1.44 -8.67
N ALA A 107 1.60 -0.28 -8.19
CA ALA A 107 1.13 0.84 -9.01
C ALA A 107 2.25 1.72 -9.58
N VAL A 108 3.35 1.84 -8.84
CA VAL A 108 4.46 2.77 -9.13
C VAL A 108 5.57 2.08 -9.91
N LEU A 109 5.74 0.77 -9.73
CA LEU A 109 6.74 -0.02 -10.46
C LEU A 109 6.25 -0.37 -11.88
N PRO A 110 7.16 -0.64 -12.83
CA PRO A 110 6.81 -1.08 -14.17
C PRO A 110 5.82 -2.25 -14.15
N PRO A 111 4.93 -2.36 -15.16
CA PRO A 111 3.89 -3.37 -15.21
C PRO A 111 4.46 -4.78 -15.11
N CYS A 112 3.61 -5.73 -14.74
CA CYS A 112 3.92 -7.15 -14.63
C CYS A 112 3.97 -7.82 -15.99
N SER A 113 4.92 -8.74 -16.19
CA SER A 113 4.90 -9.57 -17.39
C SER A 113 3.81 -10.61 -17.21
N ASN A 114 2.87 -10.63 -18.14
CA ASN A 114 1.86 -11.66 -18.30
C ASN A 114 2.44 -12.94 -18.94
N GLU A 115 3.74 -12.98 -19.21
CA GLU A 115 4.43 -14.22 -19.57
C GLU A 115 4.61 -15.08 -18.31
N PRO A 116 4.06 -16.31 -18.28
CA PRO A 116 4.35 -17.25 -17.20
C PRO A 116 5.86 -17.39 -17.14
N THR A 117 6.45 -17.14 -15.98
CA THR A 117 7.87 -17.35 -15.77
C THR A 117 8.15 -18.81 -16.12
N ALA A 118 8.74 -19.04 -17.30
CA ALA A 118 9.29 -20.34 -17.64
C ALA A 118 10.37 -20.60 -16.59
N HIS A 119 9.99 -21.35 -15.56
CA HIS A 119 10.89 -21.89 -14.57
C HIS A 119 11.89 -22.71 -15.37
N SER A 120 13.05 -22.09 -15.63
CA SER A 120 14.19 -22.75 -16.23
C SER A 120 14.73 -23.66 -15.15
N ASP A 121 14.13 -24.84 -15.06
CA ASP A 121 14.66 -25.96 -14.29
C ASP A 121 16.06 -26.25 -14.85
N PRO A 122 17.13 -26.05 -14.06
CA PRO A 122 18.45 -26.43 -14.52
C PRO A 122 18.53 -27.95 -14.46
N ASP A 123 18.53 -28.54 -15.65
CA ASP A 123 19.13 -29.83 -15.98
C ASP A 123 19.88 -30.50 -14.81
N VAL A 124 19.23 -31.50 -14.21
CA VAL A 124 19.93 -32.53 -13.43
C VAL A 124 19.49 -33.92 -13.92
N ARG A 125 20.22 -34.35 -14.97
CA ARG A 125 20.78 -35.69 -15.20
C ARG A 125 19.94 -36.75 -15.91
#